data_AF-A0A1H9BTR1-F1
#
_entry.id   AF-A0A1H9BTR1-F1
#
_cell.length_a   1.000
_cell.length_b   1.000
_cell.length_c   1.000
_cell.angle_alpha   90.00
_cell.angle_beta   90.00
_cell.angle_gamma   90.00
#
_symmetry.space_group_name_H-M   'P 1'
#
loop_
_entity.id
_entity.type
_entity.pdbx_description
1 polymer ?
#
loop_
_entity_poly.entity_id
_entity_poly.type
_entity_poly.pdbx_seq_one_letter_code
_entity_poly.pdbx_strand_id
1 'polypeptide(L)'
;MELFKQMFTTHLFQTIIVGFFALGSWLANRAVNAYRQSVNNKRRQMENESEEQELLKQGVLALLRFRVNRMCMRIKEKSFMTLDEKLDLDDIYKAYELLGGNSRTHLIYEETIKRYEIKEDN
;
A
#
# COMPACT_ATOMS: atom_id res chain seq x y z
N MET A 1 20.13 33.62 -64.35
CA MET A 1 19.20 32.49 -64.12
C MET A 1 19.81 31.41 -63.23
N GLU A 2 21.11 31.11 -63.34
CA GLU A 2 21.80 30.10 -62.51
C GLU A 2 21.97 30.48 -61.03
N LEU A 3 22.34 31.73 -60.74
CA LEU A 3 22.48 32.26 -59.37
C LEU A 3 21.18 32.15 -58.55
N PHE A 4 20.03 32.41 -59.19
CA PHE A 4 18.73 32.29 -58.55
C PHE A 4 18.38 30.83 -58.24
N LYS A 5 18.72 29.89 -59.14
CA LYS A 5 18.52 28.45 -58.92
C LYS A 5 19.38 27.94 -57.76
N GLN A 6 20.65 28.32 -57.68
CA GLN A 6 21.54 27.93 -56.57
C GLN A 6 21.11 28.49 -55.21
N MET A 7 20.66 29.74 -55.17
CA MET A 7 20.15 30.35 -53.95
C MET A 7 18.88 29.62 -53.47
N PHE A 8 17.97 29.31 -54.39
CA PHE A 8 16.73 28.60 -54.10
C PHE A 8 16.97 27.16 -53.61
N THR A 9 17.87 26.40 -54.24
CA THR A 9 18.20 25.03 -53.81
C THR A 9 18.85 24.98 -52.44
N THR A 10 19.71 25.95 -52.11
CA THR A 10 20.40 26.01 -50.80
C THR A 10 19.42 26.31 -49.66
N HIS A 11 18.52 27.28 -49.84
CA HIS A 11 17.48 27.58 -48.84
C HIS A 11 16.44 26.46 -48.71
N LEU A 12 16.08 25.79 -49.81
CA LEU A 12 15.25 24.58 -49.77
C LEU A 12 15.90 23.47 -48.94
N PHE A 13 17.19 23.22 -49.14
CA PHE A 13 17.89 22.19 -48.39
C PHE A 13 17.98 22.52 -46.89
N GLN A 14 18.27 23.78 -46.54
CA GLN A 14 18.30 24.25 -45.15
C GLN A 14 16.94 24.12 -44.45
N THR A 15 15.84 24.50 -45.12
CA THR A 15 14.49 24.42 -44.54
C THR A 15 14.05 22.97 -44.31
N ILE A 16 14.39 22.06 -45.23
CA ILE A 16 14.13 20.61 -45.05
C ILE A 16 14.87 20.08 -43.83
N ILE A 17 16.15 20.43 -43.66
CA ILE A 17 16.96 20.00 -42.51
C ILE A 17 16.38 20.53 -41.19
N VAL A 18 16.07 21.82 -41.12
CA VAL A 18 15.48 22.42 -39.90
C VAL A 18 14.11 21.80 -39.60
N GLY A 19 13.29 21.57 -40.63
CA GLY A 19 12.01 20.88 -40.49
C GLY A 19 12.15 19.45 -39.96
N PHE A 20 13.15 18.71 -40.42
CA PHE A 20 13.45 17.35 -39.95
C PHE A 20 13.85 17.34 -38.47
N PHE A 21 14.74 18.24 -38.04
CA PHE A 21 15.12 18.36 -36.62
C PHE A 21 13.98 18.82 -35.72
N ALA A 22 13.14 19.75 -36.20
CA ALA A 22 11.97 20.21 -35.47
C ALA A 22 10.94 19.08 -35.28
N LEU A 23 10.67 18.31 -36.33
CA LEU A 23 9.78 17.14 -36.28
C LEU A 23 10.34 16.05 -35.36
N GLY A 24 11.64 15.74 -35.47
CA GLY A 24 12.31 14.78 -34.59
C GLY A 24 12.23 15.19 -33.12
N SER A 25 12.49 16.46 -32.83
CA SER A 25 12.39 17.02 -31.47
C SER A 25 10.95 16.96 -30.94
N TRP A 26 9.96 17.27 -31.79
CA TRP A 26 8.55 17.18 -31.42
C TRP A 26 8.13 15.74 -31.10
N LEU A 27 8.54 14.76 -31.92
CA LEU A 27 8.26 13.35 -31.70
C LEU A 27 8.93 12.83 -30.41
N ALA A 28 10.20 13.17 -30.19
CA ALA A 28 10.91 12.79 -28.97
C ALA A 28 10.25 13.37 -27.71
N ASN A 29 9.89 14.65 -27.73
CA ASN A 29 9.18 15.30 -26.62
C ASN A 29 7.81 14.64 -26.37
N ARG A 30 7.07 14.28 -27.43
CA ARG A 30 5.79 13.59 -27.31
C ARG A 30 5.96 12.20 -26.69
N ALA A 31 6.97 11.44 -27.11
CA ALA A 31 7.28 10.12 -26.56
C ALA A 31 7.68 10.19 -25.08
N VAL A 32 8.55 11.14 -24.71
CA VAL A 32 8.96 11.37 -23.32
C VAL A 32 7.77 11.76 -22.46
N ASN A 33 6.89 12.64 -22.95
CA ASN A 33 5.70 13.05 -22.20
C ASN A 33 4.72 11.88 -21.99
N ALA A 34 4.49 11.05 -23.01
CA ALA A 34 3.66 9.86 -22.89
C ALA A 34 4.25 8.86 -21.86
N TYR A 35 5.58 8.67 -21.90
CA TYR A 35 6.27 7.81 -20.93
C TYR A 35 6.14 8.36 -19.50
N ARG A 36 6.42 9.65 -19.29
CA ARG A 36 6.25 10.31 -17.98
C ARG A 36 4.82 10.18 -17.45
N GLN A 37 3.83 10.34 -18.32
CA GLN A 37 2.42 10.19 -17.94
C GLN A 37 2.11 8.75 -17.51
N SER A 38 2.64 7.74 -18.22
CA SER A 38 2.45 6.34 -17.84
C SER A 38 3.08 6.01 -16.48
N VAL A 39 4.28 6.54 -16.19
CA VAL A 39 4.97 6.35 -14.91
C VAL A 39 4.21 7.05 -13.79
N ASN A 40 3.75 8.28 -14.01
CA ASN A 40 2.97 9.02 -13.03
C ASN A 40 1.62 8.35 -12.73
N ASN A 41 0.96 7.78 -13.75
CA ASN A 41 -0.29 7.05 -13.56
C ASN A 41 -0.07 5.76 -12.75
N LYS A 42 0.99 4.99 -13.06
CA LYS A 42 1.35 3.81 -12.26
C LYS A 42 1.69 4.17 -10.82
N ARG A 43 2.43 5.25 -10.62
CA ARG A 43 2.77 5.76 -9.28
C ARG A 43 1.51 6.11 -8.48
N ARG A 44 0.57 6.84 -9.09
CA ARG A 44 -0.72 7.16 -8.46
C ARG A 44 -1.55 5.92 -8.14
N GLN A 45 -1.55 4.93 -9.04
CA GLN A 45 -2.22 3.65 -8.77
C GLN A 45 -1.61 2.94 -7.56
N MET A 46 -0.27 2.87 -7.49
CA MET A 46 0.42 2.29 -6.33
C MET A 46 0.16 3.07 -5.03
N GLU A 47 0.13 4.40 -5.10
CA GLU A 47 -0.19 5.25 -3.94
C GLU A 47 -1.63 4.99 -3.46
N ASN A 48 -2.59 4.91 -4.38
CA ASN A 48 -3.99 4.59 -4.04
C ASN A 48 -4.14 3.16 -3.48
N GLU A 49 -3.49 2.16 -4.09
CA GLU A 49 -3.48 0.78 -3.59
C GLU A 49 -2.84 0.70 -2.20
N SER A 50 -1.76 1.46 -1.97
CA SER A 50 -1.11 1.53 -0.66
C SER A 50 -2.03 2.18 0.39
N GLU A 51 -2.79 3.21 0.02
CA GLU A 51 -3.76 3.85 0.92
C GLU A 51 -4.90 2.89 1.27
N GLU A 52 -5.45 2.18 0.27
CA GLU A 52 -6.48 1.18 0.48
C GLU A 52 -5.99 0.05 1.39
N GLN A 53 -4.78 -0.46 1.16
CA GLN A 53 -4.15 -1.47 2.02
C GLN A 53 -3.96 -0.98 3.45
N GLU A 54 -3.55 0.26 3.65
CA GLU A 54 -3.41 0.83 5.00
C GLU A 54 -4.78 0.96 5.68
N LEU A 55 -5.81 1.41 4.98
CA LEU A 55 -7.18 1.47 5.52
C LEU A 55 -7.71 0.07 5.90
N LEU A 56 -7.48 -0.93 5.05
CA LEU A 56 -7.83 -2.32 5.34
C LEU A 56 -7.08 -2.83 6.57
N LYS A 57 -5.76 -2.56 6.65
CA LYS A 57 -4.93 -2.92 7.80
C LYS A 57 -5.45 -2.28 9.09
N GLN A 58 -5.80 -1.00 9.08
CA GLN A 58 -6.37 -0.30 10.24
C GLN A 58 -7.73 -0.90 10.65
N GLY A 59 -8.58 -1.24 9.67
CA GLY A 59 -9.85 -1.91 9.92
C GLY A 59 -9.67 -3.29 10.58
N VAL A 60 -8.78 -4.12 10.03
CA VAL A 60 -8.45 -5.44 10.59
C VAL A 60 -7.86 -5.31 11.99
N LEU A 61 -6.94 -4.37 12.20
CA LEU A 61 -6.34 -4.09 13.52
C LEU A 61 -7.42 -3.72 14.55
N ALA A 62 -8.40 -2.90 14.17
CA ALA A 62 -9.51 -2.52 15.04
C ALA A 62 -10.42 -3.71 15.39
N LEU A 63 -10.71 -4.58 14.42
CA LEU A 63 -11.51 -5.79 14.63
C LEU A 63 -10.81 -6.80 15.53
N LEU A 64 -9.52 -7.05 15.31
CA LEU A 64 -8.72 -7.94 16.15
C LEU A 64 -8.63 -7.40 17.58
N ARG A 65 -8.36 -6.10 17.74
CA ARG A 65 -8.37 -5.44 19.06
C ARG A 65 -9.69 -5.64 19.79
N PHE A 66 -10.81 -5.42 19.10
CA PHE A 66 -12.14 -5.63 19.66
C PHE A 66 -12.33 -7.08 20.09
N ARG A 67 -11.92 -8.04 19.26
CA ARG A 67 -12.06 -9.47 19.52
C ARG A 67 -11.22 -9.94 20.71
N VAL A 68 -9.94 -9.56 20.78
CA VAL A 68 -9.03 -9.86 21.92
C VAL A 68 -9.67 -9.35 23.21
N ASN A 69 -10.02 -8.07 23.25
CA ASN A 69 -10.61 -7.46 24.44
C ASN A 69 -11.91 -8.18 24.85
N ARG A 70 -12.77 -8.55 23.89
CA ARG A 70 -14.02 -9.24 24.19
C ARG A 70 -13.81 -10.64 24.75
N MET A 71 -12.83 -11.38 24.25
CA MET A 71 -12.46 -12.69 24.78
C MET A 71 -11.88 -12.59 26.19
N CYS A 72 -10.95 -11.65 26.42
CA CYS A 72 -10.42 -11.38 27.77
C CYS A 72 -11.53 -11.01 28.76
N MET A 73 -12.49 -10.18 28.35
CA MET A 73 -13.65 -9.85 29.19
C MET A 73 -14.50 -11.08 29.51
N ARG A 74 -14.79 -11.93 28.52
CA ARG A 74 -15.57 -13.16 28.74
C ARG A 74 -14.87 -14.11 29.70
N ILE A 75 -13.56 -14.29 29.55
CA ILE A 75 -12.74 -15.11 30.45
C ILE A 75 -12.75 -14.54 31.87
N LYS A 76 -12.64 -13.21 32.00
CA LYS A 76 -12.75 -12.51 33.28
C LYS A 76 -14.12 -12.70 33.94
N GLU A 77 -15.21 -12.63 33.16
CA GLU A 77 -16.57 -12.88 33.65
C GLU A 77 -16.74 -14.33 34.13
N LYS A 78 -16.14 -15.30 33.43
CA LYS A 78 -16.15 -16.73 33.80
C LYS A 78 -15.22 -17.08 34.96
N SER A 79 -14.18 -16.28 35.22
CA SER A 79 -13.10 -16.54 36.18
C SER A 79 -12.23 -17.77 35.89
N PHE A 80 -12.32 -18.34 34.68
CA PHE A 80 -11.43 -19.40 34.18
C PHE A 80 -11.32 -19.31 32.65
N MET A 81 -10.32 -19.96 32.09
CA MET A 81 -10.08 -20.05 30.65
C MET A 81 -10.09 -21.52 30.22
N THR A 82 -10.66 -21.84 29.06
CA THR A 82 -10.55 -23.20 28.50
C THR A 82 -9.30 -23.33 27.63
N LEU A 83 -8.84 -24.55 27.36
CA LEU A 83 -7.67 -24.74 26.48
C LEU A 83 -7.90 -24.11 25.10
N ASP A 84 -9.07 -24.32 24.52
CA ASP A 84 -9.44 -23.76 23.22
C ASP A 84 -9.50 -22.22 23.27
N GLU A 85 -10.09 -21.66 24.33
CA GLU A 85 -10.11 -20.20 24.52
C GLU A 85 -8.71 -19.60 24.61
N LYS A 86 -7.76 -20.33 25.21
CA LYS A 86 -6.36 -19.89 25.26
C LYS A 86 -5.73 -19.86 23.88
N LEU A 87 -5.87 -20.95 23.13
CA LEU A 87 -5.28 -21.08 21.78
C LEU A 87 -5.86 -20.02 20.84
N ASP A 88 -7.18 -19.88 20.82
CA ASP A 88 -7.87 -18.85 20.03
C ASP A 88 -7.42 -17.44 20.42
N LEU A 89 -7.31 -17.16 21.73
CA LEU A 89 -6.87 -15.85 22.20
C LEU A 89 -5.43 -15.55 21.78
N ASP A 90 -4.54 -16.55 21.85
CA ASP A 90 -3.14 -16.43 21.47
C ASP A 90 -2.97 -16.18 19.97
N ASP A 91 -3.69 -16.91 19.13
CA ASP A 91 -3.62 -16.75 17.67
C ASP A 91 -4.15 -15.39 17.22
N ILE A 92 -5.28 -14.94 17.78
CA ILE A 92 -5.85 -13.63 17.48
C ILE A 92 -4.92 -12.51 18.00
N TYR A 93 -4.34 -12.69 19.18
CA TYR A 93 -3.41 -11.73 19.75
C TYR A 93 -2.12 -11.62 18.93
N LYS A 94 -1.53 -12.72 18.48
CA LYS A 94 -0.35 -12.71 17.59
C LYS A 94 -0.63 -11.96 16.29
N ALA A 95 -1.77 -12.24 15.65
CA ALA A 95 -2.17 -11.51 14.45
C ALA A 95 -2.32 -10.00 14.71
N TYR A 96 -2.88 -9.64 15.86
CA TYR A 96 -3.02 -8.25 16.29
C TYR A 96 -1.66 -7.57 16.50
N GLU A 97 -0.74 -8.23 17.20
CA GLU A 97 0.60 -7.71 17.49
C GLU A 97 1.42 -7.50 16.21
N LEU A 98 1.41 -8.47 15.29
CA LEU A 98 2.09 -8.39 13.99
C LEU A 98 1.61 -7.22 13.13
N LEU A 99 0.35 -6.80 13.28
CA LEU A 99 -0.21 -5.65 12.56
C LEU A 99 0.09 -4.30 13.22
N GLY A 100 0.85 -4.27 14.32
CA GLY A 100 1.21 -3.05 15.05
C GLY A 100 0.26 -2.73 16.19
N GLY A 101 -0.20 -3.76 16.90
CA GLY A 101 -1.02 -3.63 18.11
C GLY A 101 -0.45 -2.66 19.16
N ASN A 102 -1.32 -2.11 20.01
CA ASN A 102 -0.95 -1.14 21.02
C ASN A 102 -0.73 -1.79 22.41
N SER A 103 -0.01 -1.06 23.26
CA SER A 103 0.39 -1.53 24.59
C SER A 103 -0.79 -1.83 25.52
N ARG A 104 -1.95 -1.17 25.34
CA ARG A 104 -3.11 -1.38 26.23
C ARG A 104 -3.71 -2.77 26.06
N THR A 105 -3.97 -3.19 24.82
CA THR A 105 -4.53 -4.53 24.57
C THR A 105 -3.51 -5.63 24.89
N HIS A 106 -2.21 -5.37 24.67
CA HIS A 106 -1.14 -6.24 25.15
C HIS A 106 -1.20 -6.49 26.67
N LEU A 107 -1.32 -5.43 27.47
CA LEU A 107 -1.42 -5.56 28.93
C LEU A 107 -2.65 -6.36 29.37
N ILE A 108 -3.80 -6.17 28.71
CA ILE A 108 -5.03 -6.91 29.01
C ILE A 108 -4.87 -8.40 28.67
N TYR A 109 -4.26 -8.71 27.54
CA TYR A 109 -3.93 -10.08 27.15
C TYR A 109 -3.01 -10.74 28.19
N GLU A 110 -1.90 -10.09 28.53
CA GLU A 110 -0.91 -10.60 29.49
C GLU A 110 -1.52 -10.83 30.88
N GLU A 111 -2.35 -9.90 31.37
CA GLU A 111 -3.06 -10.06 32.64
C GLU A 111 -4.00 -11.26 32.61
N THR A 112 -4.70 -11.45 31.48
CA THR A 112 -5.67 -12.55 31.30
C THR A 112 -4.96 -13.90 31.30
N ILE A 113 -3.86 -14.04 30.54
CA ILE A 113 -3.10 -15.29 30.45
C ILE A 113 -2.46 -15.67 31.79
N LYS A 114 -2.01 -14.68 32.58
CA LYS A 114 -1.36 -14.93 33.88
C LYS A 114 -2.34 -15.20 35.01
N ARG A 115 -3.53 -14.58 34.98
CA ARG A 115 -4.46 -14.61 36.11
C ARG A 115 -5.36 -15.85 36.13
N TYR A 116 -5.81 -16.34 34.98
CA TYR A 116 -6.86 -17.35 34.93
C TYR A 116 -6.31 -18.75 34.68
N GLU A 117 -6.76 -19.70 35.48
CA GLU A 117 -6.41 -21.11 35.33
C GLU A 117 -7.06 -21.71 34.08
N ILE A 118 -6.35 -22.65 33.46
CA ILE A 118 -6.82 -23.39 32.28
C ILE A 118 -7.59 -24.62 32.75
N LYS A 119 -8.82 -24.78 32.26
CA LYS A 119 -9.64 -25.98 32.48
C LYS A 119 -9.88 -26.70 31.15
N GLU A 120 -9.95 -28.02 31.20
CA GLU A 120 -10.45 -28.81 30.07
C GLU A 120 -11.97 -28.61 30.00
N ASP A 121 -12.49 -28.30 28.81
CA ASP A 121 -13.93 -28.35 28.55
C ASP A 121 -14.32 -29.84 28.56
N ASN A 122 -15.18 -30.24 29.51
CA ASN A 122 -15.82 -31.56 29.54
C ASN A 122 -16.90 -31.69 28.46
#